data_AF-A0A3Q0RMY8-F1
#
_entry.id   AF-A0A3Q0RMY8-F1
#
_cell.length_a   1.000
_cell.length_b   1.000
_cell.length_c   1.000
_cell.angle_alpha   90.00
_cell.angle_beta   90.00
_cell.angle_gamma   90.00
#
_symmetry.space_group_name_H-M   'P 1'
#
loop_
_entity.id
_entity.type
_entity.pdbx_description
1 polymer ?
#
loop_
_entity_poly.entity_id
_entity_poly.type
_entity_poly.pdbx_seq_one_letter_code
_entity_poly.pdbx_strand_id
1 'polypeptide(L)' 'MERWRGRVALVTGASVGIGAAIAVELVRCGMKVMGCARDVGKIQVCAEVKLQIRE' A
#
# COMPACT_ATOMS: atom_id res chain seq x y z
N MET A 1 -10.08 10.26 5.50
CA MET A 1 -8.75 10.37 4.85
C MET A 1 -8.61 11.59 3.93
N GLU A 2 -9.59 12.50 3.89
CA GLU A 2 -9.62 13.63 2.94
C GLU A 2 -8.35 14.50 2.94
N ARG A 3 -7.84 14.86 4.12
CA ARG A 3 -6.58 15.63 4.29
C ARG A 3 -5.37 14.97 3.60
N TRP A 4 -5.36 13.65 3.51
CA TRP A 4 -4.22 12.85 3.06
C TRP A 4 -4.40 12.27 1.66
N ARG A 5 -5.56 12.49 1.03
CA ARG A 5 -5.87 12.03 -0.32
C ARG A 5 -4.80 12.55 -1.30
N GLY A 6 -4.26 11.67 -2.14
CA GLY A 6 -3.20 11.97 -3.11
C GLY A 6 -1.79 12.17 -2.53
N ARG A 7 -1.62 12.22 -1.20
CA ARG A 7 -0.30 12.29 -0.56
C ARG A 7 0.39 10.91 -0.58
N VAL A 8 1.69 10.91 -0.32
CA VAL A 8 2.52 9.70 -0.26
C VAL A 8 2.63 9.21 1.19
N ALA A 9 2.38 7.92 1.41
CA ALA A 9 2.69 7.23 2.67
C ALA A 9 3.79 6.19 2.47
N LEU A 10 4.79 6.20 3.35
CA LEU A 10 5.80 5.14 3.44
C LEU A 10 5.34 4.11 4.47
N VAL A 11 5.27 2.85 4.07
CA VAL A 11 4.93 1.73 4.97
C VAL A 11 6.12 0.80 5.09
N THR A 12 6.70 0.71 6.27
CA THR A 12 7.75 -0.27 6.59
C THR A 12 7.11 -1.60 7.00
N GLY A 13 7.79 -2.72 6.73
CA GLY A 13 7.22 -4.05 6.95
C GLY A 13 6.03 -4.36 6.03
N ALA A 14 5.96 -3.73 4.85
CA ALA A 14 4.82 -3.81 3.93
C ALA A 14 4.65 -5.17 3.22
N SER A 15 5.57 -6.11 3.41
CA SER A 15 5.57 -7.39 2.68
C SER A 15 4.57 -8.43 3.19
N VAL A 16 4.13 -8.35 4.45
CA VAL A 16 3.20 -9.32 5.08
C VAL A 16 2.42 -8.70 6.23
N GLY A 17 1.39 -9.41 6.70
CA GLY A 17 0.71 -9.11 7.96
C GLY A 17 0.09 -7.71 8.01
N ILE A 18 0.23 -7.04 9.16
CA ILE A 18 -0.37 -5.73 9.40
C ILE A 18 0.18 -4.66 8.44
N GLY A 19 1.49 -4.66 8.18
CA GLY A 19 2.09 -3.69 7.26
C GLY A 19 1.53 -3.80 5.84
N ALA A 20 1.34 -5.02 5.35
CA ALA A 20 0.67 -5.25 4.06
C ALA A 20 -0.79 -4.78 4.07
N ALA A 21 -1.55 -5.09 5.13
CA ALA A 21 -2.95 -4.66 5.25
C ALA A 21 -3.08 -3.13 5.29
N ILE A 22 -2.21 -2.45 6.03
CA ILE A 22 -2.15 -0.99 6.09
C ILE A 22 -1.84 -0.40 4.71
N ALA A 23 -0.86 -0.95 3.99
CA ALA A 23 -0.52 -0.48 2.66
C ALA A 23 -1.72 -0.54 1.70
N VAL A 24 -2.47 -1.65 1.70
CA VAL A 24 -3.70 -1.81 0.90
C VAL A 24 -4.76 -0.77 1.29
N GLU A 25 -4.99 -0.58 2.59
CA GLU A 25 -6.06 0.30 3.05
C GLU A 25 -5.74 1.79 2.77
N LEU A 26 -4.47 2.20 2.89
CA LEU A 26 -4.04 3.55 2.53
C LEU A 26 -4.23 3.83 1.03
N VAL A 27 -3.97 2.84 0.18
CA VAL A 27 -4.25 2.93 -1.26
C VAL A 27 -5.76 3.09 -1.51
N ARG A 28 -6.61 2.29 -0.86
CA ARG A 28 -8.09 2.41 -0.95
C ARG A 28 -8.60 3.76 -0.48
N CYS A 29 -7.92 4.36 0.50
CA CYS A 29 -8.20 5.71 0.97
C CYS A 29 -7.74 6.82 0.00
N GLY A 30 -7.22 6.47 -1.18
CA GLY A 30 -6.78 7.39 -2.21
C GLY A 30 -5.39 7.97 -2.00
N MET A 31 -4.55 7.33 -1.18
CA MET A 31 -3.13 7.71 -1.05
C MET A 31 -2.25 7.00 -2.09
N LYS A 32 -1.09 7.57 -2.35
CA LYS A 32 0.03 6.87 -2.99
C LYS A 32 0.82 6.17 -1.90
N VAL A 33 1.19 4.90 -2.08
CA VAL A 33 1.91 4.14 -1.05
C VAL A 33 3.24 3.63 -1.59
N MET A 34 4.31 3.86 -0.82
CA MET A 34 5.62 3.24 -0.99
C MET A 34 5.79 2.17 0.10
N GLY A 35 5.93 0.91 -0.31
CA GLY A 35 6.24 -0.18 0.61
C GLY A 35 7.74 -0.36 0.77
N CYS A 36 8.20 -0.68 2.00
CA CYS A 36 9.58 -1.08 2.29
C CYS A 36 9.61 -2.35 3.14
N ALA A 37 10.37 -3.36 2.70
CA ALA A 37 10.60 -4.61 3.41
C ALA A 37 11.90 -5.27 2.93
N ARG A 38 12.37 -6.28 3.67
CA ARG A 38 13.62 -6.99 3.39
C ARG A 38 13.51 -8.02 2.26
N ASP A 39 12.30 -8.56 2.05
CA ASP A 39 12.04 -9.64 1.10
C ASP A 39 11.40 -9.07 -0.16
N VAL A 40 12.19 -9.02 -1.23
CA VAL A 40 11.78 -8.46 -2.53
C VAL A 40 10.64 -9.28 -3.15
N GLY A 41 10.68 -10.61 -3.05
CA GLY A 41 9.64 -11.47 -3.62
C GLY A 41 8.28 -11.21 -2.98
N LYS A 42 8.24 -11.13 -1.65
CA LYS A 42 6.99 -10.86 -0.94
C LYS A 42 6.45 -9.45 -1.18
N ILE A 43 7.33 -8.44 -1.20
CA ILE A 43 6.87 -7.05 -1.40
C ILE A 43 6.38 -6.79 -2.83
N GLN A 44 6.96 -7.46 -3.84
CA GLN A 44 6.51 -7.35 -5.22
C GLN A 44 5.08 -7.87 -5.39
N VAL A 45 4.76 -9.02 -4.78
CA VAL A 45 3.40 -9.58 -4.77
C VAL A 45 2.40 -8.64 -4.10
N CYS A 46 2.81 -8.01 -2.99
CA CYS A 46 1.97 -7.00 -2.31
C CYS A 46 1.77 -5.72 -3.12
N ALA A 47 2.63 -5.42 -4.11
CA ALA A 47 2.50 -4.25 -4.97
C ALA A 47 1.49 -4.44 -6.11
N GLU A 48 1.20 -5.68 -6.50
CA GLU A 48 0.27 -6.01 -7.60
C GLU A 48 -1.22 -5.94 -7.23
N VAL A 49 -1.58 -5.07 -6.27
CA VAL A 49 -2.97 -4.86 -5.91
C VAL A 49 -3.66 -4.08 -7.03
N LYS A 50 -4.30 -4.81 -7.95
CA LYS A 50 -5.21 -4.24 -8.94
C LYS A 50 -6.41 -3.66 -8.20
N LEU A 51 -6.38 -2.35 -7.95
CA LEU A 51 -7.58 -1.63 -7.56
C LEU A 51 -8.55 -1.71 -8.75
N GLN A 52 -9.62 -2.48 -8.59
CA GLN A 52 -10.83 -2.27 -9.38
C GLN A 52 -11.44 -0.94 -8.92
N ILE A 53 -10.86 0.16 -9.38
CA ILE A 53 -11.54 1.45 -9.33
C ILE A 53 -12.68 1.31 -10.33
N ARG A 54 -13.90 1.08 -9.82
CA ARG A 54 -15.11 1.30 -10.59
C ARG A 54 -15.19 2.81 -10.84
N GLU A 55 -15.17 3.20 -12.10
CA GLU A 55 -15.53 4.55 -12.54
C GLU A 55 -16.93 4.95 -12.06
#